data_AF-A0A267T9R3-F1
#
_entry.id   AF-A0A267T9R3-F1
#
_cell.length_a   1.000
_cell.length_b   1.000
_cell.length_c   1.000
_cell.angle_alpha   90.00
_cell.angle_beta   90.00
_cell.angle_gamma   90.00
#
_symmetry.space_group_name_H-M   'P 1'
#
loop_
_entity.id
_entity.type
_entity.pdbx_description
1 polymer ?
#
loop_
_entity_poly.entity_id
_entity_poly.type
_entity_poly.pdbx_seq_one_letter_code
_entity_poly.pdbx_strand_id
1 'polypeptide(L)'
;MYTDQTLLTFGKYKFTQLCRVPPEYLLRIHQAKSYFNAELKEYIINNLERIIQRRDGIIPTPIVYFPCKKVIYISKKEANKFLESIKYLEQNHKKPVRAYECDKCGYWHITSRETFDSKMKAHEFRYPLEKLKIDSKN
;
A
#
# COMPACT_ATOMS: atom_id res chain seq x y z
N MET A 1 2.98 22.46 -0.39
CA MET A 1 3.99 21.87 -1.30
C MET A 1 4.03 20.36 -1.13
N TYR A 2 3.86 19.62 -2.23
CA TYR A 2 3.85 18.15 -2.23
C TYR A 2 5.28 17.58 -2.20
N THR A 3 5.44 16.48 -1.47
CA THR A 3 6.68 15.69 -1.33
C THR A 3 6.42 14.21 -1.58
N ASP A 4 7.47 13.40 -1.67
CA ASP A 4 7.38 11.94 -1.85
C ASP A 4 6.45 11.25 -0.85
N GLN A 5 6.46 11.72 0.39
CA GLN A 5 5.70 11.19 1.51
C GLN A 5 4.27 11.74 1.56
N THR A 6 3.95 12.75 0.75
CA THR A 6 2.61 13.34 0.70
C THR A 6 1.62 12.31 0.17
N LEU A 7 0.49 12.17 0.86
CA LEU A 7 -0.59 11.27 0.46
C LEU A 7 -1.46 11.94 -0.59
N LEU A 8 -1.72 11.24 -1.69
CA LEU A 8 -2.69 11.71 -2.69
C LEU A 8 -4.10 11.73 -2.07
N THR A 9 -4.80 12.86 -2.14
CA THR A 9 -6.11 13.03 -1.47
C THR A 9 -7.31 12.74 -2.37
N PHE A 10 -7.09 12.42 -3.65
CA PHE A 10 -8.15 12.20 -4.64
C PHE A 10 -7.77 11.13 -5.68
N GLY A 11 -8.74 10.74 -6.51
CA GLY A 11 -8.54 9.79 -7.61
C GLY A 11 -8.36 8.34 -7.17
N LYS A 12 -7.94 7.50 -8.12
CA LYS A 12 -7.84 6.03 -7.95
C LYS A 12 -6.80 5.62 -6.91
N TYR A 13 -5.70 6.38 -6.78
CA TYR A 13 -4.61 6.10 -5.86
C TYR A 13 -4.67 6.97 -4.59
N LYS A 14 -5.88 7.34 -4.16
CA LYS A 14 -6.10 8.08 -2.92
C LYS A 14 -5.45 7.35 -1.74
N PHE A 15 -4.91 8.09 -0.79
CA PHE A 15 -4.18 7.62 0.38
C PHE A 15 -2.88 6.87 0.07
N THR A 16 -2.36 7.01 -1.15
CA THR A 16 -1.05 6.47 -1.53
C THR A 16 -0.02 7.60 -1.53
N GLN A 17 1.16 7.34 -0.99
CA GLN A 17 2.30 8.27 -1.05
C GLN A 17 2.69 8.52 -2.51
N LEU A 18 2.97 9.78 -2.89
CA LEU A 18 3.28 10.15 -4.27
C LEU A 18 4.44 9.37 -4.88
N CYS A 19 5.46 9.04 -4.09
CA CYS A 19 6.58 8.22 -4.54
C CYS A 19 6.21 6.77 -4.88
N ARG A 20 5.01 6.30 -4.49
CA ARG A 20 4.49 4.94 -4.76
C ARG A 20 3.34 4.92 -5.74
N VAL A 21 2.79 6.08 -6.10
CA VAL A 21 1.78 6.16 -7.15
C VAL A 21 2.40 5.66 -8.46
N PRO A 22 1.68 4.84 -9.26
CA PRO A 22 2.21 4.35 -10.53
C PRO A 22 2.62 5.50 -11.46
N PRO A 23 3.78 5.40 -12.11
CA PRO A 23 4.30 6.49 -12.92
C PRO A 23 3.36 6.81 -14.10
N GLU A 24 2.69 5.81 -14.69
CA GLU A 24 1.72 5.99 -15.78
C GLU A 24 0.57 6.90 -15.35
N TYR A 25 0.13 6.77 -14.10
CA TYR A 25 -0.95 7.60 -13.57
C TYR A 25 -0.51 9.06 -13.41
N LEU A 26 0.69 9.30 -12.88
CA LEU A 26 1.26 10.65 -12.72
C LEU A 26 1.52 11.31 -14.09
N LEU A 27 2.06 10.55 -15.05
CA LEU A 27 2.28 11.03 -16.43
C LEU A 27 0.96 11.37 -17.11
N ARG A 28 -0.10 10.59 -16.90
CA ARG A 28 -1.44 10.91 -17.41
C ARG A 28 -2.00 12.20 -16.82
N ILE A 29 -1.78 12.46 -15.52
CA ILE A 29 -2.13 13.75 -14.90
C ILE A 29 -1.32 14.88 -15.53
N HIS A 30 -0.03 14.67 -15.77
CA HIS A 30 0.83 15.65 -16.42
C HIS A 30 0.36 16.00 -17.84
N GLN A 31 -0.08 15.01 -18.62
CA GLN A 31 -0.59 15.21 -19.98
C GLN A 31 -1.99 15.82 -20.04
N ALA A 32 -2.74 15.85 -18.93
CA ALA A 32 -4.07 16.43 -18.90
C ALA A 32 -4.01 17.96 -19.08
N LYS A 33 -4.90 18.49 -19.93
CA LYS A 33 -4.97 19.94 -20.23
C LYS A 33 -5.41 20.79 -19.04
N SER A 34 -6.12 20.20 -18.07
CA SER A 34 -6.62 20.89 -16.87
C SER A 34 -6.06 20.23 -15.62
N TYR A 35 -5.42 21.04 -14.78
CA TYR A 35 -4.90 20.61 -13.49
C TYR A 35 -5.84 21.05 -12.39
N PHE A 36 -6.39 20.07 -11.68
CA PHE A 36 -7.20 20.34 -10.51
C PHE A 36 -6.37 20.87 -9.32
N ASN A 37 -5.07 20.59 -9.29
CA ASN A 37 -4.19 20.94 -8.17
C ASN A 37 -2.83 21.45 -8.68
N ALA A 38 -2.52 22.72 -8.39
CA ALA A 38 -1.29 23.38 -8.81
C ALA A 38 -0.04 22.79 -8.12
N GLU A 39 -0.11 22.47 -6.83
CA GLU A 39 1.02 21.89 -6.10
C GLU A 39 1.36 20.48 -6.59
N LEU A 40 0.34 19.68 -6.95
CA LEU A 40 0.57 18.36 -7.54
C LEU A 40 1.24 18.48 -8.91
N LYS A 41 0.80 19.44 -9.72
CA LYS A 41 1.41 19.72 -11.03
C LYS A 41 2.89 20.06 -10.87
N GLU A 42 3.20 20.97 -9.95
CA GLU A 42 4.57 21.38 -9.65
C GLU A 42 5.43 20.20 -9.20
N TYR A 43 4.92 19.36 -8.29
CA TYR A 43 5.61 18.12 -7.89
C TYR A 43 5.90 17.21 -9.08
N ILE A 44 4.92 16.98 -9.97
CA ILE A 44 5.13 16.10 -11.13
C ILE A 44 6.16 16.68 -12.10
N ILE A 45 6.15 18.00 -12.34
CA ILE A 45 7.14 18.66 -13.20
C ILE A 45 8.54 18.55 -12.60
N ASN A 46 8.70 18.91 -11.32
CA ASN A 46 9.99 18.87 -10.64
C ASN A 46 10.57 17.45 -10.52
N ASN A 47 9.73 16.42 -10.65
CA ASN A 47 10.12 15.01 -10.55
C ASN A 47 9.92 14.23 -11.85
N LEU A 48 9.72 14.90 -12.99
CA LEU A 48 9.29 14.26 -14.23
C LEU A 48 10.27 13.20 -14.71
N GLU A 49 11.56 13.54 -14.73
CA GLU A 49 12.63 12.62 -15.11
C GLU A 49 12.64 11.37 -14.23
N ARG A 50 12.55 11.54 -12.91
CA ARG A 50 12.49 10.44 -11.94
C ARG A 50 11.25 9.56 -12.15
N ILE A 51 10.11 10.16 -12.48
CA ILE A 51 8.87 9.41 -12.79
C ILE A 51 9.03 8.58 -14.07
N ILE A 52 9.68 9.13 -15.10
CA ILE A 52 9.97 8.42 -16.35
C ILE A 52 10.95 7.27 -16.11
N GLN A 53 12.02 7.50 -15.37
CA GLN A 53 12.98 6.45 -15.03
C GLN A 53 12.33 5.31 -14.23
N ARG A 54 11.33 5.60 -13.37
CA ARG A 54 10.53 4.57 -12.68
C ARG A 54 9.67 3.75 -13.65
N ARG A 55 9.05 4.41 -14.62
CA ARG A 55 8.25 3.74 -15.67
C ARG A 55 9.11 2.79 -16.49
N ASP A 56 10.29 3.24 -16.88
CA ASP A 56 11.22 2.49 -17.74
C ASP A 56 12.01 1.43 -16.95
N GLY A 57 11.77 1.31 -15.64
CA GLY A 57 12.42 0.33 -14.77
C GLY A 57 13.90 0.62 -14.48
N ILE A 58 14.38 1.81 -14.83
CA ILE A 58 15.76 2.27 -14.58
C ILE A 58 15.99 2.43 -13.09
N ILE A 59 15.02 3.03 -12.39
CA ILE A 59 15.07 3.17 -10.93
C ILE A 59 13.93 2.38 -10.27
N PRO A 60 14.20 1.72 -9.13
CA PRO A 60 13.18 0.98 -8.42
C PRO A 60 12.16 1.92 -7.78
N THR A 61 10.94 1.42 -7.59
CA THR A 61 9.97 2.13 -6.74
C THR A 61 10.47 2.10 -5.30
N PRO A 62 10.43 3.23 -4.56
CA PRO A 62 10.88 3.26 -3.17
C PRO A 62 10.21 2.21 -2.31
N ILE A 63 11.02 1.41 -1.62
CA ILE A 63 10.56 0.40 -0.67
C ILE A 63 10.19 1.14 0.62
N VAL A 64 8.98 0.90 1.12
CA VAL A 64 8.60 1.40 2.45
C VAL A 64 9.17 0.47 3.49
N TYR A 65 10.04 1.02 4.33
CA TYR A 65 10.52 0.32 5.50
C TYR A 65 9.42 0.25 6.55
N PHE A 66 8.97 -0.96 6.86
CA PHE A 66 8.11 -1.20 8.00
C PHE A 66 8.96 -1.74 9.15
N PRO A 67 8.96 -1.08 10.33
CA PRO A 67 9.79 -1.53 11.46
C PRO A 67 9.31 -2.86 12.05
N CYS A 68 8.07 -3.27 11.76
CA CYS A 68 7.47 -4.51 12.23
C CYS A 68 7.60 -5.64 11.21
N LYS A 69 8.07 -6.81 11.68
CA LYS A 69 8.11 -8.06 10.89
C LYS A 69 6.76 -8.77 10.78
N LYS A 70 5.75 -8.34 11.54
CA LYS A 70 4.42 -8.96 11.60
C LYS A 70 3.56 -8.49 10.43
N VAL A 71 2.58 -9.30 10.04
CA VAL A 71 1.53 -8.89 9.06
C VAL A 71 0.85 -7.61 9.53
N ILE A 72 0.72 -6.65 8.62
CA ILE A 72 0.22 -5.28 8.87
C ILE A 72 -1.20 -5.17 8.34
N TYR A 73 -2.13 -4.63 9.13
CA TYR A 73 -3.47 -4.29 8.66
C TYR A 73 -3.65 -2.77 8.77
N ILE A 74 -4.25 -2.16 7.73
CA ILE A 74 -4.43 -0.71 7.67
C ILE A 74 -5.44 -0.26 8.72
N SER A 75 -6.41 -1.10 9.05
CA SER A 75 -7.45 -0.79 10.03
C SER A 75 -7.79 -1.98 10.92
N LYS A 76 -8.34 -1.68 12.10
CA LYS A 76 -8.93 -2.68 13.00
C LYS A 76 -9.96 -3.57 12.30
N LYS A 77 -10.75 -2.97 11.39
CA LYS A 77 -11.78 -3.68 10.62
C LYS A 77 -11.19 -4.76 9.73
N GLU A 78 -10.09 -4.48 9.04
CA GLU A 78 -9.39 -5.47 8.21
C GLU A 78 -8.75 -6.57 9.07
N ALA A 79 -8.10 -6.20 10.18
CA ALA A 79 -7.55 -7.17 11.11
C ALA A 79 -8.64 -8.12 11.66
N ASN A 80 -9.80 -7.58 12.04
CA ASN A 80 -10.93 -8.37 12.52
C ASN A 80 -11.54 -9.26 11.43
N LYS A 81 -11.63 -8.80 10.18
CA LYS A 81 -12.06 -9.66 9.06
C LYS A 81 -11.15 -10.87 8.91
N PHE A 82 -9.84 -10.67 9.07
CA PHE A 82 -8.90 -11.78 9.05
C PHE A 82 -9.11 -12.72 10.24
N LEU A 83 -9.33 -12.19 11.47
CA LEU A 83 -9.67 -13.02 12.64
C LEU A 83 -10.89 -13.91 12.39
N GLU A 84 -11.96 -13.36 11.81
CA GLU A 84 -13.14 -14.15 11.45
C GLU A 84 -12.81 -15.26 10.43
N SER A 85 -11.95 -14.97 9.46
CA SER A 85 -11.54 -15.97 8.45
C SER A 85 -10.74 -17.14 9.03
N ILE A 86 -10.07 -16.95 10.17
CA ILE A 86 -9.25 -17.98 10.83
C ILE A 86 -9.92 -18.59 12.06
N LYS A 87 -11.15 -18.16 12.41
CA LYS A 87 -11.85 -18.52 13.64
C LYS A 87 -12.06 -20.02 13.80
N TYR A 88 -12.31 -20.71 12.69
CA TYR A 88 -12.58 -22.15 12.66
C TYR A 88 -11.36 -23.02 12.37
N LEU A 89 -10.18 -22.40 12.17
CA LEU A 89 -8.96 -23.15 11.95
C LEU A 89 -8.46 -23.71 13.29
N GLU A 90 -8.17 -25.01 13.34
CA GLU A 90 -7.70 -25.67 14.56
C GLU A 90 -6.45 -24.98 15.15
N GLN A 91 -6.47 -24.68 16.44
CA GLN A 91 -5.36 -24.02 17.13
C GLN A 91 -4.79 -24.96 18.18
N ASN A 92 -3.48 -25.24 18.07
CA ASN A 92 -2.75 -26.05 19.06
C ASN A 92 -2.70 -25.38 20.44
N HIS A 93 -2.83 -24.05 20.49
CA HIS A 93 -2.73 -23.28 21.73
C HIS A 93 -4.05 -22.57 22.07
N LYS A 94 -4.47 -22.68 23.33
CA LYS A 94 -5.73 -22.11 23.87
C LYS A 94 -5.76 -20.57 23.99
N LYS A 95 -4.76 -19.85 23.49
CA LYS A 95 -4.69 -18.39 23.64
C LYS A 95 -5.55 -17.71 22.57
N PRO A 96 -6.46 -16.79 22.95
CA PRO A 96 -7.27 -16.09 21.98
C PRO A 96 -6.40 -15.22 21.08
N VAL A 97 -6.58 -15.38 19.78
CA VAL A 97 -5.95 -14.56 18.76
C VAL A 97 -6.74 -13.24 18.67
N ARG A 98 -6.09 -12.10 18.93
CA ARG A 98 -6.72 -10.77 18.96
C ARG A 98 -5.99 -9.77 18.08
N ALA A 99 -6.72 -8.76 17.60
CA ALA A 99 -6.15 -7.62 16.90
C ALA A 99 -5.73 -6.54 17.90
N TYR A 100 -4.58 -5.90 17.66
CA TYR A 100 -4.08 -4.78 18.45
C TYR A 100 -3.36 -3.77 17.55
N GLU A 101 -3.43 -2.50 17.93
CA GLU A 101 -2.64 -1.43 17.31
C GLU A 101 -1.22 -1.46 17.88
N CYS A 102 -0.20 -1.36 17.03
CA CYS A 102 1.19 -1.43 17.48
C CYS A 102 1.81 -0.05 17.63
N ASP A 103 2.33 0.21 18.82
CA ASP A 103 3.00 1.45 19.18
C ASP A 103 4.26 1.74 18.34
N LYS A 104 4.87 0.73 17.70
CA LYS A 104 6.09 0.88 16.90
C LYS A 104 5.84 1.33 15.46
N CYS A 105 4.75 0.88 14.85
CA CYS A 105 4.48 1.15 13.43
C CYS A 105 3.15 1.86 13.19
N GLY A 106 2.30 2.01 14.21
CA GLY A 106 0.96 2.61 14.09
C GLY A 106 -0.06 1.75 13.34
N TYR A 107 0.29 0.53 12.95
CA TYR A 107 -0.62 -0.36 12.23
C TYR A 107 -1.24 -1.42 13.14
N TRP A 108 -2.31 -2.04 12.63
CA TRP A 108 -2.97 -3.15 13.30
C TRP A 108 -2.23 -4.46 13.02
N HIS A 109 -2.05 -5.24 14.07
CA HIS A 109 -1.46 -6.57 14.01
C HIS A 109 -2.34 -7.56 14.75
N ILE A 110 -2.05 -8.84 14.54
CA ILE A 110 -2.71 -9.93 15.23
C ILE A 110 -1.73 -10.58 16.20
N THR A 111 -2.17 -10.86 17.41
CA THR A 111 -1.37 -11.58 18.41
C THR A 111 -1.22 -13.03 17.99
N SER A 112 -0.07 -13.36 17.41
CA SER A 112 0.49 -14.69 17.14
C SER A 112 -0.47 -15.88 17.02
N ARG A 113 -0.56 -16.44 15.82
CA ARG A 113 -0.41 -17.89 15.61
C ARG A 113 1.08 -18.18 15.42
N GLU A 114 1.59 -19.28 15.95
CA GLU A 114 2.97 -19.74 15.70
C GLU A 114 3.18 -20.31 14.28
N THR A 115 2.15 -20.34 13.43
CA THR A 115 2.20 -21.13 12.18
C THR A 115 1.79 -20.40 10.90
N PHE A 116 1.74 -19.07 10.89
CA PHE A 116 1.85 -18.33 9.62
C PHE A 116 3.29 -17.86 9.49
N ASP A 117 4.06 -18.74 8.86
CA ASP A 117 5.48 -18.66 8.60
C ASP A 117 5.93 -17.21 8.45
N SER A 118 6.88 -16.79 9.29
CA SER A 118 7.67 -15.57 9.15
C SER A 118 8.35 -15.43 7.77
N LYS A 119 8.20 -16.46 6.92
CA LYS A 119 8.63 -16.59 5.53
C LYS A 119 7.60 -16.19 4.48
N MET A 120 6.31 -15.97 4.79
CA MET A 120 5.42 -15.21 3.89
C MET A 120 5.70 -13.72 4.09
N LYS A 121 6.78 -13.33 3.43
CA LYS A 121 7.50 -12.08 3.52
C LYS A 121 6.56 -10.88 3.58
N ALA A 122 7.01 -9.88 4.33
CA ALA A 122 6.65 -8.46 4.20
C ALA A 122 6.74 -7.87 2.76
N HIS A 123 6.98 -8.71 1.75
CA HIS A 123 7.08 -8.40 0.34
C HIS A 123 5.74 -8.43 -0.41
N GLU A 124 4.65 -8.90 0.22
CA GLU A 124 3.35 -9.08 -0.42
C GLU A 124 2.21 -8.26 0.19
N PHE A 125 2.51 -7.15 0.89
CA PHE A 125 1.62 -5.98 0.78
C PHE A 125 1.82 -5.26 -0.56
N ARG A 126 1.86 -6.06 -1.64
CA ARG A 126 1.14 -5.71 -2.85
C ARG A 126 -0.32 -5.67 -2.40
N TYR A 127 -0.93 -4.50 -2.41
CA TYR A 127 -2.34 -4.48 -2.81
C TYR A 127 -2.46 -5.46 -3.98
N PRO A 128 -3.40 -6.43 -3.98
CA PRO A 128 -3.61 -7.22 -5.17
C PRO A 128 -3.99 -6.24 -6.29
N LEU A 129 -3.00 -5.90 -7.11
CA LEU A 129 -3.20 -5.40 -8.47
C LEU A 129 -4.05 -6.41 -9.26
N GLU A 130 -4.24 -7.63 -8.75
CA GLU A 130 -5.09 -8.68 -9.30
C GLU A 130 -6.60 -8.41 -9.22
N LYS A 131 -7.08 -7.37 -8.49
CA LYS A 131 -8.43 -6.82 -8.75
C LYS A 131 -8.48 -5.85 -9.94
N LEU A 132 -7.44 -5.80 -10.77
CA LEU A 132 -7.42 -5.14 -12.09
C LEU A 132 -7.79 -6.10 -13.25
N LYS A 133 -8.47 -7.21 -12.99
CA LYS A 133 -9.28 -7.86 -14.02
C LYS A 133 -10.73 -7.43 -13.84
N ILE A 134 -11.05 -6.23 -14.33
CA ILE A 134 -12.41 -5.86 -14.68
C ILE A 134 -12.35 -5.40 -16.13
N ASP A 135 -12.70 -6.34 -17.00
CA ASP A 135 -13.44 -6.17 -18.24
C ASP A 135 -12.88 -5.19 -19.28
N SER A 136 -11.81 -5.62 -19.96
CA SER A 136 -11.63 -5.28 -21.37
C SER A 136 -12.52 -6.21 -22.22
N LYS A 137 -13.83 -5.97 -22.20
CA LYS A 137 -14.68 -6.33 -23.35
C LYS A 137 -14.73 -5.11 -24.26
N ASN A 138 -14.04 -5.23 -25.39
CA ASN A 138 -14.48 -4.73 -26.69
C ASN A 138 -13.69 -5.49 -27.76
#